data_AF-A0A956H4B9-F1
#
_entry.id   AF-A0A956H4B9-F1
#
_cell.length_a   1.000
_cell.length_b   1.000
_cell.length_c   1.000
_cell.angle_alpha   90.00
_cell.angle_beta   90.00
_cell.angle_gamma   90.00
#
_symmetry.space_group_name_H-M   'P 1'
#
loop_
_entity.id
_entity.type
_entity.pdbx_description
1 polymer ?
#
loop_
_entity_poly.entity_id
_entity_poly.type
_entity_poly.pdbx_seq_one_letter_code
_entity_poly.pdbx_strand_id
1 'polypeptide(L)'
;MSDNKASIGSIPSNAGTAGRVGSVADRLSELLAQAIADAAVLEVRTYTNEGGDPSDADPLGADSKSRLRSFTRISLDGDTQVCVPVRADGEPDEKLWRLHQEAVAQARADRAATLESAQAMVRGLTGR
;
A
#
# COMPACT_ATOMS: atom_id res chain seq x y z
N MET A 1 -71.50 12.10 24.43
CA MET A 1 -70.73 10.87 24.19
C MET A 1 -70.67 10.67 22.68
N SER A 2 -69.55 10.55 21.98
CA SER A 2 -68.14 10.78 22.24
C SER A 2 -67.50 10.76 20.85
N ASP A 3 -66.93 11.89 20.39
CA ASP A 3 -66.19 11.91 19.13
C ASP A 3 -64.85 11.18 19.32
N ASN A 4 -64.76 10.02 18.69
CA ASN A 4 -63.57 9.17 18.67
C ASN A 4 -62.57 9.70 17.63
N LYS A 5 -61.61 10.53 18.06
CA LYS A 5 -60.43 10.87 17.25
C LYS A 5 -59.42 9.72 17.35
N ALA A 6 -59.45 8.83 16.36
CA ALA A 6 -58.36 7.91 16.10
C ALA A 6 -57.09 8.70 15.72
N SER A 7 -56.10 8.69 16.61
CA SER A 7 -54.76 9.19 16.38
C SER A 7 -54.03 8.22 15.44
N ILE A 8 -53.93 8.56 14.16
CA ILE A 8 -53.20 7.76 13.17
C ILE A 8 -51.71 8.09 13.25
N GLY A 9 -50.94 7.07 13.69
CA GLY A 9 -49.54 6.79 13.41
C GLY A 9 -48.57 7.93 13.10
N SER A 10 -47.67 8.21 14.02
CA SER A 10 -46.35 8.76 13.69
C SER A 10 -45.44 7.62 13.24
N ILE A 11 -45.10 7.57 11.95
CA ILE A 11 -44.07 6.68 11.41
C ILE A 11 -42.70 7.25 11.84
N PRO A 12 -41.82 6.50 12.51
CA PRO A 12 -40.49 6.99 12.87
C PRO A 12 -39.68 7.27 11.60
N SER A 13 -39.10 8.48 11.54
CA SER A 13 -38.29 8.95 10.42
C SER A 13 -37.05 8.06 10.20
N ASN A 14 -36.82 7.74 8.92
CA ASN A 14 -35.72 6.95 8.36
C ASN A 14 -34.35 7.67 8.44
N ALA A 15 -33.96 8.16 9.62
CA ALA A 15 -32.70 8.89 9.82
C ALA A 15 -31.46 7.97 9.93
N GLY A 16 -31.65 6.67 10.10
CA GLY A 16 -30.56 5.71 10.33
C GLY A 16 -29.76 5.29 9.09
N THR A 17 -30.28 5.52 7.88
CA THR A 17 -29.66 4.98 6.65
C THR A 17 -28.68 5.98 6.02
N ALA A 18 -29.00 7.28 6.06
CA ALA A 18 -28.15 8.34 5.52
C ALA A 18 -26.83 8.49 6.29
N GLY A 19 -26.86 8.39 7.62
CA GLY A 19 -25.65 8.48 8.45
C GLY A 19 -24.70 7.29 8.29
N ARG A 20 -25.23 6.11 7.96
CA ARG A 20 -24.44 4.88 7.77
C ARG A 20 -23.72 4.88 6.42
N VAL A 21 -24.35 5.36 5.36
CA VAL A 21 -23.73 5.47 4.03
C VAL A 21 -22.60 6.51 4.03
N GLY A 22 -22.81 7.66 4.69
CA GLY A 22 -21.74 8.66 4.86
C GLY A 22 -20.50 8.07 5.54
N SER A 23 -20.68 7.36 6.66
CA SER A 23 -19.56 6.75 7.39
C SER A 23 -18.77 5.67 6.62
N VAL A 24 -19.39 5.02 5.63
CA VAL A 24 -18.72 4.04 4.76
C VAL A 24 -17.91 4.76 3.68
N ALA A 25 -18.48 5.81 3.08
CA ALA A 25 -17.79 6.63 2.09
C ALA A 25 -16.55 7.33 2.69
N ASP A 26 -16.66 7.82 3.93
CA ASP A 26 -15.56 8.47 4.64
C ASP A 26 -14.41 7.49 4.90
N ARG A 27 -14.71 6.29 5.44
CA ARG A 27 -13.71 5.26 5.69
C ARG A 27 -13.02 4.76 4.42
N LEU A 28 -13.77 4.63 3.34
CA LEU A 28 -13.20 4.20 2.06
C LEU A 28 -12.30 5.29 1.45
N SER A 29 -12.69 6.56 1.60
CA SER A 29 -11.87 7.69 1.17
C SER A 29 -10.56 7.77 1.97
N GLU A 30 -10.62 7.50 3.28
CA GLU A 30 -9.45 7.48 4.16
C GLU A 30 -8.51 6.31 3.83
N LEU A 31 -9.05 5.10 3.62
CA LEU A 31 -8.27 3.94 3.18
C LEU A 31 -7.62 4.17 1.81
N LEU A 32 -8.32 4.84 0.89
CA LEU A 32 -7.79 5.19 -0.42
C LEU A 32 -6.68 6.23 -0.31
N ALA A 33 -6.89 7.29 0.47
CA ALA A 33 -5.87 8.32 0.69
C ALA A 33 -4.60 7.71 1.31
N GLN A 34 -4.78 6.81 2.28
CA GLN A 34 -3.70 6.06 2.88
C GLN A 34 -3.00 5.16 1.86
N ALA A 35 -3.74 4.39 1.05
CA ALA A 35 -3.16 3.53 0.02
C ALA A 35 -2.37 4.32 -1.03
N ILE A 36 -2.85 5.50 -1.44
CA ILE A 36 -2.12 6.39 -2.36
C ILE A 36 -0.86 6.98 -1.69
N ALA A 37 -0.96 7.38 -0.42
CA ALA A 37 0.18 7.90 0.35
C ALA A 37 1.26 6.82 0.58
N ASP A 38 0.85 5.61 0.95
CA ASP A 38 1.76 4.46 1.11
C ASP A 38 2.37 4.05 -0.23
N ALA A 39 1.57 4.10 -1.30
CA ALA A 39 2.05 3.93 -2.67
C ALA A 39 2.69 5.20 -3.24
N ALA A 40 3.06 6.23 -2.47
CA ALA A 40 3.75 7.40 -3.01
C ALA A 40 5.24 7.13 -3.21
N VAL A 41 5.84 6.29 -2.37
CA VAL A 41 7.27 5.93 -2.44
C VAL A 41 7.41 4.42 -2.49
N LEU A 42 8.11 3.92 -3.50
CA LEU A 42 8.41 2.51 -3.66
C LEU A 42 9.87 2.34 -3.27
N GLU A 43 10.12 1.53 -2.25
CA GLU A 43 11.46 1.19 -1.82
C GLU A 43 11.68 -0.30 -1.93
N VAL A 44 12.77 -0.68 -2.59
CA VAL A 44 13.24 -2.06 -2.64
C VAL A 44 14.62 -2.09 -2.02
N ARG A 45 14.78 -2.93 -0.99
CA ARG A 45 16.03 -3.14 -0.26
C ARG A 45 16.38 -4.62 -0.36
N THR A 46 17.52 -4.93 -0.93
CA THR A 46 18.01 -6.32 -1.02
C THR A 46 19.15 -6.51 -0.04
N TYR A 47 18.95 -7.45 0.87
CA TYR A 47 19.92 -7.83 1.89
C TYR A 47 20.54 -9.18 1.55
N THR A 48 21.79 -9.38 1.99
CA THR A 48 22.43 -10.71 2.00
C THR A 48 22.76 -11.08 3.43
N ASN A 49 22.52 -12.34 3.81
CA ASN A 49 22.92 -12.90 5.09
C ASN A 49 24.26 -13.63 4.92
N GLU A 50 25.26 -13.30 5.75
CA GLU A 50 26.62 -13.86 5.65
C GLU A 50 26.85 -15.12 6.50
N GLY A 51 25.83 -15.70 7.17
CA GLY A 51 26.08 -16.95 7.92
C GLY A 51 24.95 -17.52 8.77
N GLY A 52 23.68 -17.50 8.31
CA GLY A 52 22.56 -18.11 9.02
C GLY A 52 21.45 -18.61 8.10
N ASP A 53 20.49 -19.35 8.67
CA ASP A 53 19.27 -19.76 7.98
C ASP A 53 18.47 -18.50 7.59
N PRO A 54 18.00 -18.36 6.33
CA PRO A 54 17.20 -17.21 5.89
C PRO A 54 15.89 -17.05 6.69
N SER A 55 15.40 -18.09 7.37
CA SER A 55 14.21 -18.02 8.23
C SER A 55 14.44 -17.30 9.56
N ASP A 56 15.68 -17.19 10.04
CA ASP A 56 16.05 -16.49 11.28
C ASP A 56 16.50 -15.03 11.02
N ALA A 57 16.60 -14.63 9.77
CA ALA A 57 17.02 -13.29 9.40
C ALA A 57 15.81 -12.34 9.46
N ASP A 58 15.63 -11.61 10.56
CA ASP A 58 14.98 -10.31 10.49
C ASP A 58 16.00 -9.31 9.93
N PRO A 59 15.91 -8.89 8.65
CA PRO A 59 16.87 -7.94 8.09
C PRO A 59 16.80 -6.55 8.73
N LEU A 60 15.74 -6.25 9.49
CA LEU A 60 15.54 -4.97 10.17
C LEU A 60 15.75 -5.06 11.69
N GLY A 61 16.04 -6.26 12.21
CA GLY A 61 16.28 -6.50 13.62
C GLY A 61 17.63 -5.94 14.09
N ALA A 62 17.71 -5.54 15.37
CA ALA A 62 18.92 -4.99 15.96
C ALA A 62 20.12 -5.96 15.94
N ASP A 63 19.85 -7.26 15.92
CA ASP A 63 20.85 -8.33 15.88
C ASP A 63 21.03 -8.93 14.47
N SER A 64 20.55 -8.24 13.42
CA SER A 64 20.58 -8.81 12.08
C SER A 64 22.01 -8.94 11.54
N LYS A 65 22.37 -10.15 11.11
CA LYS A 65 23.57 -10.42 10.30
C LYS A 65 23.36 -10.10 8.81
N SER A 66 22.33 -9.32 8.51
CA SER A 66 21.90 -8.99 7.17
C SER A 66 22.56 -7.70 6.72
N ARG A 67 23.28 -7.76 5.60
CA ARG A 67 23.94 -6.61 5.01
C ARG A 67 23.11 -6.07 3.86
N LEU A 68 22.78 -4.77 3.87
CA LEU A 68 22.18 -4.11 2.72
C LEU A 68 23.19 -4.09 1.57
N ARG A 69 22.79 -4.60 0.41
CA ARG A 69 23.67 -4.68 -0.76
C ARG A 69 23.17 -3.88 -1.95
N SER A 70 21.86 -3.74 -2.09
CA SER A 70 21.26 -2.97 -3.19
C SER A 70 20.01 -2.26 -2.70
N PHE A 71 19.77 -1.07 -3.25
CA PHE A 71 18.65 -0.21 -2.88
C PHE A 71 18.11 0.49 -4.11
N THR A 72 16.79 0.51 -4.24
CA THR A 72 16.09 1.36 -5.21
C THR A 72 14.99 2.10 -4.47
N ARG A 73 14.91 3.41 -4.69
CA ARG A 73 13.78 4.24 -4.28
C ARG A 73 13.20 4.94 -5.49
N ILE A 74 11.88 4.87 -5.62
CA ILE A 74 11.13 5.50 -6.71
C ILE A 74 10.00 6.32 -6.10
N SER A 75 10.09 7.63 -6.27
CA SER A 75 9.04 8.58 -5.91
C SER A 75 7.92 8.58 -6.95
N LEU A 76 6.73 9.04 -6.56
CA LEU A 76 5.56 9.11 -7.43
C LEU A 76 5.76 10.06 -8.62
N ASP A 77 6.57 11.11 -8.45
CA ASP A 77 6.97 12.05 -9.51
C ASP A 77 7.96 11.45 -10.53
N GLY A 78 8.43 10.22 -10.29
CA GLY A 78 9.35 9.49 -11.16
C GLY A 78 10.81 9.56 -10.72
N ASP A 79 11.14 10.37 -9.70
CA ASP A 79 12.51 10.45 -9.19
C ASP A 79 12.98 9.08 -8.70
N THR A 80 14.09 8.61 -9.27
CA THR A 80 14.63 7.29 -8.99
C THR A 80 16.05 7.41 -8.44
N GLN A 81 16.28 6.81 -7.28
CA GLN A 81 17.61 6.66 -6.68
C GLN A 81 17.96 5.18 -6.64
N VAL A 82 19.21 4.85 -7.00
CA VAL A 82 19.66 3.46 -7.06
C VAL A 82 21.06 3.31 -6.51
N CYS A 83 21.27 2.26 -5.72
CA CYS A 83 22.58 1.84 -5.23
C CYS A 83 22.88 0.47 -5.82
N VAL A 84 23.85 0.43 -6.74
CA VAL A 84 24.27 -0.79 -7.45
C VAL A 84 25.23 -1.57 -6.55
N PRO A 85 25.02 -2.88 -6.36
CA PRO A 85 25.93 -3.68 -5.56
C PRO A 85 27.27 -3.85 -6.27
N VAL A 86 28.36 -3.64 -5.52
CA VAL A 86 29.72 -3.94 -5.98
C VAL A 86 30.32 -5.11 -5.19
N ARG A 87 31.23 -5.82 -5.85
CA ARG A 87 32.06 -6.88 -5.25
C ARG A 87 33.29 -6.27 -4.59
N ALA A 88 34.07 -7.09 -3.90
CA ALA A 88 35.27 -6.64 -3.17
C ALA A 88 36.36 -6.04 -4.06
N ASP A 89 36.38 -6.39 -5.35
CA ASP A 89 37.28 -5.85 -6.36
C ASP A 89 36.75 -4.57 -7.03
N GLY A 90 35.61 -4.05 -6.58
CA GLY A 90 35.02 -2.79 -7.08
C GLY A 90 34.14 -2.96 -8.32
N GLU A 91 34.11 -4.14 -8.92
CA GLU A 91 33.25 -4.42 -10.08
C GLU A 91 31.80 -4.65 -9.66
N PRO A 92 30.82 -4.35 -10.53
CA PRO A 92 29.41 -4.66 -10.27
C PRO A 92 29.16 -6.14 -9.96
N ASP A 93 28.33 -6.40 -8.95
CA ASP A 93 27.83 -7.73 -8.63
C ASP A 93 26.59 -8.02 -9.48
N GLU A 94 26.80 -8.41 -10.74
CA GLU A 94 25.71 -8.59 -11.73
C GLU A 94 24.64 -9.59 -11.29
N LYS A 95 25.03 -10.65 -10.54
CA LYS A 95 24.09 -11.67 -10.06
C LYS A 95 23.13 -11.06 -9.05
N LEU A 96 23.67 -10.34 -8.06
CA LEU A 96 22.87 -9.68 -7.04
C LEU A 96 22.05 -8.52 -7.64
N TRP A 97 22.63 -7.82 -8.61
CA TRP A 97 21.97 -6.75 -9.33
C TRP A 97 20.77 -7.26 -10.12
N ARG A 98 20.88 -8.41 -10.79
CA ARG A 98 19.75 -9.04 -11.49
C ARG A 98 18.62 -9.40 -10.52
N LEU A 99 18.92 -10.03 -9.38
CA LEU A 99 17.93 -10.36 -8.36
C LEU A 99 17.22 -9.10 -7.83
N HIS A 100 17.96 -8.01 -7.62
CA HIS A 100 17.39 -6.75 -7.21
C HIS A 100 16.47 -6.15 -8.28
N GLN A 101 16.87 -6.17 -9.55
CA GLN A 101 16.05 -5.66 -10.65
C GLN A 101 14.76 -6.47 -10.82
N GLU A 102 14.82 -7.79 -10.66
CA GLU A 102 13.62 -8.64 -10.67
C GLU A 102 12.67 -8.25 -9.53
N ALA A 103 13.19 -8.03 -8.32
CA ALA A 103 12.40 -7.56 -7.19
C ALA A 103 11.80 -6.17 -7.44
N VAL A 104 12.57 -5.24 -8.03
CA VAL A 104 12.08 -3.91 -8.43
C VAL A 104 10.98 -4.00 -9.47
N ALA A 105 11.12 -4.88 -10.46
CA ALA A 105 10.10 -5.09 -11.49
C ALA A 105 8.79 -5.62 -10.89
N GLN A 106 8.87 -6.62 -10.01
CA GLN A 106 7.70 -7.14 -9.29
C GLN A 106 7.03 -6.05 -8.43
N ALA A 107 7.82 -5.34 -7.63
CA ALA A 107 7.28 -4.31 -6.74
C ALA A 107 6.63 -3.13 -7.52
N ARG A 108 7.15 -2.79 -8.71
CA ARG A 108 6.53 -1.83 -9.63
C ARG A 108 5.20 -2.34 -10.19
N ALA A 109 5.13 -3.63 -10.56
CA ALA A 109 3.90 -4.24 -11.06
C ALA A 109 2.80 -4.25 -9.98
N ASP A 110 3.14 -4.64 -8.75
CA ASP A 110 2.21 -4.67 -7.62
C ASP A 110 1.69 -3.26 -7.27
N ARG A 111 2.58 -2.25 -7.30
CA ARG A 111 2.20 -0.85 -7.13
C ARG A 111 1.25 -0.38 -8.24
N ALA A 112 1.52 -0.72 -9.50
CA ALA A 112 0.64 -0.37 -10.61
C ALA A 112 -0.76 -0.98 -10.44
N ALA A 113 -0.83 -2.28 -10.10
CA ALA A 113 -2.11 -2.96 -9.84
C ALA A 113 -2.90 -2.35 -8.67
N THR A 114 -2.19 -1.92 -7.61
CA THR A 114 -2.80 -1.22 -6.46
C THR A 114 -3.38 0.13 -6.88
N LEU A 115 -2.64 0.92 -7.68
CA LEU A 115 -3.09 2.21 -8.18
C LEU A 115 -4.28 2.08 -9.15
N GLU A 116 -4.29 1.07 -10.02
CA GLU A 116 -5.42 0.77 -10.90
C GLU A 116 -6.67 0.39 -10.10
N SER A 117 -6.51 -0.44 -9.07
CA SER A 117 -7.60 -0.84 -8.17
C SER A 117 -8.16 0.38 -7.41
N ALA A 118 -7.28 1.24 -6.91
CA ALA A 118 -7.63 2.51 -6.28
C ALA A 118 -8.43 3.42 -7.22
N GLN A 119 -7.98 3.58 -8.47
CA GLN A 119 -8.69 4.36 -9.48
C GLN A 119 -10.07 3.79 -9.82
N ALA A 120 -10.18 2.47 -9.94
CA ALA A 120 -11.45 1.80 -10.21
C ALA A 120 -12.47 2.02 -9.07
N MET A 121 -12.03 1.99 -7.82
CA MET A 121 -12.88 2.30 -6.67
C MET A 121 -13.37 3.75 -6.69
N VAL A 122 -12.49 4.72 -6.98
CA VAL A 122 -12.87 6.14 -7.10
C VAL A 122 -13.93 6.35 -8.18
N ARG A 123 -13.78 5.71 -9.34
CA ARG A 123 -14.76 5.77 -10.44
C ARG A 123 -16.12 5.20 -10.01
N GLY A 124 -16.11 4.05 -9.33
CA GLY A 124 -17.32 3.43 -8.79
C GLY A 124 -18.06 4.30 -7.77
N LEU A 125 -17.35 5.07 -6.94
CA LEU A 125 -17.94 5.98 -5.96
C LEU A 125 -18.43 7.29 -6.56
N THR A 126 -17.72 7.83 -7.55
CA THR A 126 -18.06 9.11 -8.19
C THR A 126 -19.12 8.96 -9.28
N GLY A 127 -19.60 7.74 -9.53
CA GLY A 127 -20.68 7.46 -10.49
C GLY A 127 -20.29 7.75 -11.94
N ARG A 128 -19.00 7.61 -12.28
CA ARG A 128 -18.45 7.85 -13.62
C ARG A 128 -17.46 6.79 -14.04
#